data_AF-A0A4Q7VH77-F1
#
_entry.id   AF-A0A4Q7VH77-F1
#
_cell.length_a   1.000
_cell.length_b   1.000
_cell.length_c   1.000
_cell.angle_alpha   90.00
_cell.angle_beta   90.00
_cell.angle_gamma   90.00
#
_symmetry.space_group_name_H-M   'P 1'
#
loop_
_entity.id
_entity.type
_entity.pdbx_description
1 polymer ?
#
loop_
_entity_poly.entity_id
_entity_poly.type
_entity_poly.pdbx_seq_one_letter_code
_entity_poly.pdbx_strand_id
1 'polypeptide(L)'
;MCFFTSCSDKDESRLVVSELVSRWKWVESSGGIDGRTETPESTGKEITLIFSLNTYQQYVNDELELEMTYHLEEAESMIFGEKRLMIVYENGRRQSFDRCDGKLILYDECFDCFTSTYIRF
;
A
#
# COMPACT_ATOMS: atom_id res chain seq x y z
N MET A 1 15.31 -9.48 -15.37
CA MET A 1 14.59 -10.75 -15.55
C MET A 1 14.48 -11.38 -14.17
N CYS A 2 13.32 -11.27 -13.53
CA CYS A 2 13.09 -11.89 -12.22
C CYS A 2 12.72 -13.35 -12.45
N PHE A 3 13.48 -14.26 -11.86
CA PHE A 3 13.23 -15.69 -11.92
C PHE A 3 12.39 -16.07 -10.70
N PHE A 4 11.14 -16.47 -10.93
CA PHE A 4 10.28 -17.04 -9.90
C PHE A 4 10.61 -18.52 -9.73
N THR A 5 11.46 -18.82 -8.76
CA THR A 5 11.61 -20.17 -8.23
C THR A 5 10.39 -20.47 -7.36
N SER A 6 9.50 -21.33 -7.87
CA SER A 6 8.33 -21.84 -7.16
C SER A 6 8.77 -22.50 -5.84
N CYS A 7 8.41 -21.88 -4.73
CA CYS A 7 8.57 -22.43 -3.39
C CYS A 7 7.28 -22.15 -2.62
N SER A 8 6.58 -23.21 -2.22
CA SER A 8 5.48 -23.29 -1.23
C SER A 8 4.83 -21.96 -0.82
N ASP A 9 3.55 -21.77 -1.16
CA ASP A 9 2.71 -20.58 -0.85
C ASP A 9 2.81 -20.04 0.59
N LYS A 10 3.15 -20.90 1.56
CA LYS A 10 3.36 -20.53 2.97
C LYS A 10 4.61 -19.70 3.22
N ASP A 11 5.67 -19.88 2.44
CA ASP A 11 6.90 -19.10 2.56
C ASP A 11 6.75 -17.77 1.82
N GLU A 12 6.09 -17.78 0.65
CA GLU A 12 5.79 -16.55 -0.10
C GLU A 12 4.89 -15.62 0.70
N SER A 13 3.78 -16.09 1.26
CA SER A 13 2.90 -15.27 2.10
C SER A 13 3.61 -14.68 3.33
N ARG A 14 4.53 -15.42 3.96
CA ARG A 14 5.34 -14.91 5.08
C ARG A 14 6.34 -13.85 4.65
N LEU A 15 6.99 -14.04 3.50
CA LEU A 15 7.87 -13.03 2.91
C LEU A 15 7.08 -11.76 2.57
N VAL A 16 5.89 -11.93 1.99
CA VAL A 16 4.96 -10.85 1.67
C VAL A 16 4.40 -10.15 2.92
N VAL A 17 4.23 -10.80 4.06
CA VAL A 17 3.94 -10.06 5.31
C VAL A 17 5.19 -9.31 5.78
N SER A 18 6.34 -9.97 5.80
CA SER A 18 7.58 -9.41 6.35
C SER A 18 8.09 -8.15 5.65
N GLU A 19 7.85 -8.04 4.34
CA GLU A 19 8.27 -6.89 3.55
C GLU A 19 7.20 -5.78 3.49
N LEU A 20 5.94 -6.01 3.91
CA LEU A 20 4.92 -4.95 4.07
C LEU A 20 5.10 -4.27 5.43
N VAL A 21 5.36 -5.10 6.45
CA VAL A 21 5.55 -4.69 7.83
C VAL A 21 6.81 -3.83 7.94
N SER A 22 6.60 -2.53 7.89
CA SER A 22 7.65 -1.51 7.90
C SER A 22 7.02 -0.13 8.09
N ARG A 23 7.90 0.86 8.18
CA ARG A 23 7.57 2.28 8.05
C ARG A 23 7.84 2.73 6.62
N TRP A 24 6.95 3.57 6.10
CA TRP A 24 6.93 4.00 4.72
C TRP A 24 6.69 5.51 4.65
N LYS A 25 7.58 6.23 3.97
CA LYS A 25 7.45 7.66 3.72
C LYS A 25 6.83 7.87 2.35
N TRP A 26 5.77 8.67 2.28
CA TRP A 26 5.08 9.00 1.05
C TRP A 26 5.96 9.82 0.11
N VAL A 27 5.92 9.48 -1.17
CA VAL A 27 6.64 10.17 -2.25
C VAL A 27 5.65 10.95 -3.10
N GLU A 28 4.58 10.28 -3.55
CA GLU A 28 3.56 10.90 -4.40
C GLU A 28 2.28 10.07 -4.42
N SER A 29 1.18 10.71 -4.79
CA SER A 29 -0.07 10.06 -5.15
C SER A 29 -0.57 10.65 -6.46
N SER A 30 -0.99 9.79 -7.40
CA SER A 30 -1.56 10.23 -8.68
C SER A 30 -2.91 9.54 -8.93
N GLY A 31 -3.89 10.31 -9.40
CA GLY A 31 -5.24 9.80 -9.65
C GLY A 31 -6.30 10.88 -9.49
N GLY A 32 -7.50 10.48 -9.06
CA GLY A 32 -8.63 11.39 -8.98
C GLY A 32 -9.29 11.66 -10.34
N ILE A 33 -10.49 12.23 -10.30
CA ILE A 33 -11.29 12.58 -11.49
C ILE A 33 -10.54 13.59 -12.39
N ASP A 34 -9.73 14.46 -11.79
CA ASP A 34 -8.92 15.46 -12.49
C ASP A 34 -7.51 14.97 -12.87
N GLY A 35 -7.17 13.72 -12.52
CA GLY A 35 -5.88 13.10 -12.87
C GLY A 35 -4.67 13.84 -12.28
N ARG A 36 -4.82 14.39 -11.07
CA ARG A 36 -3.78 15.19 -10.43
C ARG A 36 -2.72 14.34 -9.76
N THR A 37 -1.54 14.95 -9.60
CA THR A 37 -0.44 14.40 -8.82
C THR A 37 -0.18 15.26 -7.58
N GLU A 38 -0.19 14.61 -6.43
CA GLU A 38 0.11 15.18 -5.13
C GLU A 38 1.47 14.68 -4.65
N THR A 39 2.26 15.57 -4.07
CA THR A 39 3.60 15.33 -3.53
C THR A 39 3.73 16.06 -2.19
N PRO A 40 4.73 15.73 -1.35
CA PRO A 40 5.02 16.53 -0.17
C PRO A 40 5.20 18.01 -0.48
N GLU A 41 5.90 18.34 -1.56
CA GLU A 41 6.17 19.72 -1.98
C GLU A 41 4.91 20.45 -2.45
N SER A 42 4.03 19.78 -3.20
CA SER A 42 2.81 20.42 -3.73
C SER A 42 1.70 20.55 -2.68
N THR A 43 1.70 19.71 -1.65
CA THR A 43 0.65 19.68 -0.61
C THR A 43 1.08 20.30 0.72
N GLY A 44 2.39 20.42 0.96
CA GLY A 44 2.95 20.79 2.26
C GLY A 44 2.75 19.72 3.34
N LYS A 45 2.48 18.46 2.95
CA LYS A 45 2.23 17.35 3.87
C LYS A 45 3.34 16.33 3.82
N GLU A 46 3.80 15.91 4.99
CA GLU A 46 4.62 14.71 5.16
C GLU A 46 3.73 13.55 5.62
N ILE A 47 3.56 12.52 4.78
CA ILE A 47 2.73 11.36 5.12
C ILE A 47 3.64 10.17 5.43
N THR A 48 3.42 9.56 6.58
CA THR A 48 4.11 8.34 7.02
C THR A 48 3.08 7.24 7.28
N LEU A 49 3.30 6.06 6.69
CA LEU A 49 2.54 4.86 6.99
C LEU A 49 3.38 3.91 7.85
N ILE A 50 2.75 3.28 8.83
CA ILE A 50 3.34 2.19 9.59
C ILE A 50 2.42 0.99 9.47
N PHE A 51 2.92 -0.06 8.82
CA PHE A 51 2.28 -1.37 8.83
C PHE A 51 2.98 -2.23 9.88
N SER A 52 2.23 -2.69 10.87
CA SER A 52 2.61 -3.80 11.75
C SER A 52 1.90 -5.07 11.30
N LEU A 53 2.00 -6.18 12.06
CA LEU A 53 1.40 -7.47 11.65
C LEU A 53 -0.10 -7.40 11.37
N ASN A 54 -0.84 -6.57 12.11
CA ASN A 54 -2.29 -6.45 12.00
C ASN A 54 -2.81 -5.02 12.17
N THR A 55 -1.92 -4.03 12.34
CA THR A 55 -2.29 -2.62 12.50
C THR A 55 -1.67 -1.77 11.42
N TYR A 56 -2.45 -0.80 10.98
CA TYR A 56 -2.07 0.26 10.08
C TYR A 56 -2.17 1.57 10.84
N GLN A 57 -1.12 2.38 10.77
CA GLN A 57 -1.13 3.74 11.27
C GLN A 57 -0.72 4.70 10.14
N GLN A 58 -1.38 5.84 10.06
CA GLN A 58 -1.03 6.93 9.18
C GLN A 58 -0.80 8.19 10.01
N TYR A 59 0.36 8.78 9.78
CA TYR A 59 0.75 10.07 10.33
C TYR A 59 0.78 11.10 9.22
N VAL A 60 0.31 12.31 9.51
CA VAL A 60 0.42 13.47 8.63
C VAL A 60 1.10 14.58 9.42
N ASN A 61 2.23 15.08 8.94
CA ASN A 61 3.05 16.08 9.64
C ASN A 61 3.38 15.65 11.09
N ASP A 62 3.79 14.39 11.26
CA ASP A 62 4.11 13.74 12.54
C ASP A 62 2.95 13.58 13.54
N GLU A 63 1.73 13.98 13.19
CA GLU A 63 0.52 13.75 13.99
C GLU A 63 -0.18 12.46 13.55
N LEU A 64 -0.60 11.63 14.51
CA LEU A 64 -1.36 10.41 14.24
C LEU A 64 -2.78 10.79 13.80
N GLU A 65 -3.08 10.59 12.52
CA GLU A 65 -4.39 10.90 11.93
C GLU A 65 -5.32 9.69 11.91
N LEU A 66 -4.75 8.50 11.77
CA LEU A 66 -5.54 7.29 11.56
C LEU A 66 -4.81 6.06 12.08
N GLU A 67 -5.53 5.25 12.85
CA GLU A 67 -5.10 3.93 13.28
C GLU A 67 -6.25 2.96 13.10
N MET A 68 -5.98 1.80 12.49
CA MET A 68 -6.97 0.75 12.31
C MET A 68 -6.33 -0.61 12.16
N THR A 69 -7.14 -1.66 12.25
CA THR A 69 -6.69 -3.01 11.91
C THR A 69 -6.77 -3.28 10.41
N TYR A 70 -5.97 -4.24 9.94
CA TYR A 70 -6.05 -4.76 8.58
C TYR A 70 -5.75 -6.27 8.54
N HIS A 71 -6.13 -6.91 7.44
CA HIS A 71 -5.70 -8.26 7.09
C HIS A 71 -5.39 -8.34 5.59
N LEU A 72 -4.75 -9.44 5.18
CA LEU A 72 -4.47 -9.71 3.77
C LEU A 72 -5.47 -10.74 3.23
N GLU A 73 -6.01 -10.49 2.05
CA GLU A 73 -6.98 -11.36 1.36
C GLU A 73 -6.67 -11.39 -0.14
N GLU A 74 -6.74 -12.56 -0.77
CA GLU A 74 -6.72 -12.65 -2.23
C GLU A 74 -8.11 -12.36 -2.79
N ALA A 75 -8.22 -11.34 -3.65
CA ALA A 75 -9.46 -10.98 -4.29
C ALA A 75 -9.21 -10.47 -5.72
N GLU A 76 -10.26 -10.43 -6.54
CA GLU A 76 -10.19 -9.86 -7.89
C GLU A 76 -10.00 -8.34 -7.83
N SER A 77 -8.93 -7.84 -8.45
CA SER A 77 -8.66 -6.40 -8.54
C SER A 77 -9.54 -5.73 -9.57
N MET A 78 -10.17 -4.63 -9.16
CA MET A 78 -10.96 -3.77 -10.03
C MET A 78 -10.08 -3.02 -11.03
N ILE A 79 -8.80 -2.79 -10.69
CA ILE A 79 -7.85 -2.06 -11.53
C ILE A 79 -7.22 -2.98 -12.57
N PHE A 80 -6.82 -4.19 -12.16
CA PHE A 80 -6.02 -5.09 -13.01
C PHE A 80 -6.84 -6.21 -13.66
N GLY A 81 -8.06 -6.48 -13.19
CA GLY A 81 -8.92 -7.53 -13.74
C GLY A 81 -8.41 -8.95 -13.46
N GLU A 82 -7.55 -9.11 -12.44
CA GLU A 82 -6.99 -10.40 -12.03
C GLU A 82 -6.96 -10.51 -10.51
N LYS A 83 -6.80 -11.74 -9.98
CA LYS A 83 -6.65 -11.94 -8.54
C LYS A 83 -5.32 -11.38 -8.06
N ARG A 84 -5.37 -10.55 -7.01
CA ARG A 84 -4.19 -10.01 -6.34
C ARG A 84 -4.39 -10.09 -4.83
N LEU A 85 -3.27 -10.14 -4.11
CA LEU A 85 -3.29 -9.99 -2.67
C LEU A 85 -3.63 -8.53 -2.33
N MET A 86 -4.61 -8.34 -1.45
CA MET A 86 -5.12 -7.03 -1.05
C MET A 86 -4.91 -6.81 0.44
N ILE A 87 -4.67 -5.55 0.80
CA ILE A 87 -4.84 -5.05 2.16
C ILE A 87 -6.32 -4.71 2.34
N VAL A 88 -6.98 -5.41 3.25
CA VAL A 88 -8.37 -5.15 3.62
C VAL A 88 -8.37 -4.50 5.00
N TYR A 89 -8.75 -3.23 5.02
CA TYR A 89 -8.81 -2.41 6.21
C TYR A 89 -10.12 -2.61 6.98
N GLU A 90 -10.11 -2.34 8.29
CA GLU A 90 -11.28 -2.45 9.17
C GLU A 90 -12.50 -1.68 8.67
N ASN A 91 -12.28 -0.53 8.03
CA ASN A 91 -13.35 0.31 7.48
C ASN A 91 -13.87 -0.15 6.11
N GLY A 92 -13.41 -1.31 5.61
CA GLY A 92 -13.79 -1.87 4.32
C GLY A 92 -13.02 -1.31 3.12
N ARG A 93 -12.12 -0.33 3.30
CA ARG A 93 -11.20 0.10 2.24
C ARG A 93 -10.36 -1.10 1.80
N ARG A 94 -10.10 -1.20 0.50
CA ARG A 94 -9.24 -2.23 -0.09
C ARG A 94 -8.16 -1.58 -0.94
N GLN A 95 -6.94 -2.11 -0.84
CA GLN A 95 -5.83 -1.71 -1.68
C GLN A 95 -5.09 -2.95 -2.16
N SER A 96 -4.85 -3.07 -3.47
CA SER A 96 -3.78 -3.95 -3.95
C SER A 96 -2.45 -3.21 -3.88
N PHE A 97 -1.35 -3.94 -3.96
CA PHE A 97 -0.03 -3.34 -3.81
C PHE A 97 1.04 -4.07 -4.62
N ASP A 98 2.08 -3.32 -4.95
CA ASP A 98 3.34 -3.85 -5.52
C ASP A 98 4.51 -3.41 -4.65
N ARG A 99 5.51 -4.29 -4.54
CA ARG A 99 6.72 -4.03 -3.77
C ARG A 99 7.97 -4.43 -4.55
N CYS A 100 8.97 -3.57 -4.46
CA CYS A 100 10.27 -3.79 -5.08
C CYS A 100 11.33 -2.93 -4.39
N ASP A 101 12.41 -3.52 -3.89
CA ASP A 101 13.61 -2.82 -3.41
C ASP A 101 13.34 -1.60 -2.49
N GLY A 102 12.53 -1.80 -1.45
CA GLY A 102 12.22 -0.72 -0.49
C GLY A 102 11.25 0.34 -1.02
N LYS A 103 10.61 0.09 -2.16
CA LYS A 103 9.46 0.84 -2.67
C LYS A 103 8.18 0.06 -2.42
N LEU A 104 7.13 0.77 -1.98
CA LEU A 104 5.77 0.27 -1.87
C LEU A 104 4.88 1.12 -2.78
N ILE A 105 4.08 0.48 -3.62
CA ILE A 105 3.03 1.12 -4.40
C ILE A 105 1.70 0.57 -3.91
N LEU A 106 0.80 1.47 -3.50
CA LEU A 106 -0.56 1.14 -3.09
C LEU A 106 -1.53 1.61 -4.16
N TYR A 107 -2.40 0.72 -4.60
CA TYR A 107 -3.47 1.00 -5.56
C TYR A 107 -4.79 0.98 -4.81
N ASP A 108 -5.46 2.12 -4.68
CA ASP A 108 -6.84 2.15 -4.17
C ASP A 108 -7.75 1.37 -5.11
N GLU A 109 -8.39 0.30 -4.64
CA GLU A 109 -9.27 -0.56 -5.46
C GLU A 109 -10.60 0.13 -5.76
N CYS A 110 -10.52 1.13 -6.64
CA CYS A 110 -11.54 2.12 -6.93
C CYS A 110 -11.16 2.87 -8.23
N PHE A 111 -12.14 3.14 -9.12
CA PHE A 111 -11.86 3.69 -10.46
C PHE A 111 -11.28 5.12 -10.46
N ASP A 112 -11.78 6.00 -9.61
CA ASP A 112 -11.38 7.42 -9.58
C ASP A 112 -10.52 7.76 -8.35
N CYS A 113 -9.90 6.75 -7.74
CA CYS A 113 -9.04 6.95 -6.57
C CYS A 113 -7.58 7.15 -6.97
N PHE A 114 -6.66 7.03 -6.00
CA PHE A 114 -5.25 7.33 -6.18
C PHE A 114 -4.41 6.06 -6.18
N THR A 115 -3.34 6.10 -6.96
CA THR A 115 -2.17 5.23 -6.78
C THR A 115 -1.14 6.02 -5.99
N SER A 116 -0.61 5.43 -4.93
CA SER A 116 0.31 6.10 -4.00
C SER A 116 1.64 5.35 -3.91
N THR A 117 2.74 6.09 -4.04
CA THR A 117 4.10 5.57 -3.97
C THR A 117 4.76 5.97 -2.64
N TYR A 118 5.47 5.01 -2.04
CA TYR A 118 6.20 5.18 -0.80
C TYR A 118 7.59 4.55 -0.87
N ILE A 119 8.50 5.06 -0.03
CA ILE A 119 9.83 4.49 0.20
C ILE A 119 9.99 4.08 1.67
N ARG A 120 10.74 3.00 1.88
CA ARG A 120 11.05 2.49 3.22
C ARG A 120 12.01 3.44 3.95
N PHE A 121 11.82 3.61 5.25
CA PHE A 121 12.73 4.39 6.13
C PHE A 121 12.88 3.77 7.52
#